data_AF-A0A4Q8Y6I2-F1
#
_entry.id   AF-A0A4Q8Y6I2-F1
#
_cell.length_a   1.000
_cell.length_b   1.000
_cell.length_c   1.000
_cell.angle_alpha   90.00
_cell.angle_beta   90.00
_cell.angle_gamma   90.00
#
_symmetry.space_group_name_H-M   'P 1'
#
loop_
_entity.id
_entity.type
_entity.pdbx_description
1 polymer ?
#
loop_
_entity_poly.entity_id
_entity_poly.type
_entity_poly.pdbx_seq_one_letter_code
_entity_poly.pdbx_strand_id
1 'polypeptide(L)'
;MSILLIQSHYQDPFSMSPPAFAEATAQGKLITVREMELTEAHFAAVSGLITTTHLDQVGFLRYAPAAASFLDRGGRWVFNGHMLRPILPELGTYVPTPQPKRADFVQVRQFDHPVFAGIDQRMLETNRGVAGFYGRGHNPMPSGAVAINTLGPAAVPVDWIWARPAGGELLSHAGNEFWGCGDDPDIKRHLAGRVIAWLAGELNR
;
A
#
# COMPACT_ATOMS: atom_id res chain seq x y z
N MET A 1 -6.33 -18.14 -5.27
CA MET A 1 -6.48 -17.00 -4.35
C MET A 1 -6.59 -15.74 -5.19
N SER A 2 -7.56 -14.89 -4.90
CA SER A 2 -7.82 -13.65 -5.64
C SER A 2 -7.51 -12.44 -4.77
N ILE A 3 -7.14 -11.34 -5.42
CA ILE A 3 -6.79 -10.06 -4.80
C ILE A 3 -7.83 -9.04 -5.22
N LEU A 4 -8.39 -8.29 -4.28
CA LEU A 4 -9.27 -7.15 -4.58
C LEU A 4 -8.42 -5.88 -4.75
N LEU A 5 -8.52 -5.24 -5.90
CA LEU A 5 -8.01 -3.88 -6.11
C LEU A 5 -9.20 -2.91 -6.17
N ILE A 6 -9.26 -1.99 -5.21
CA ILE A 6 -10.29 -0.93 -5.19
C ILE A 6 -9.79 0.24 -6.02
N GLN A 7 -10.55 0.59 -7.05
CA GLN A 7 -10.24 1.67 -7.97
C GLN A 7 -11.13 2.89 -7.69
N SER A 8 -10.53 3.96 -7.16
CA SER A 8 -11.24 5.16 -6.68
C SER A 8 -11.23 6.35 -7.64
N HIS A 9 -10.52 6.28 -8.78
CA HIS A 9 -10.42 7.39 -9.73
C HIS A 9 -11.30 7.29 -10.98
N TYR A 10 -11.76 8.43 -11.50
CA TYR A 10 -12.54 8.56 -12.74
C TYR A 10 -11.65 8.73 -13.99
N GLN A 11 -11.79 7.83 -14.98
CA GLN A 11 -11.51 7.97 -16.43
C GLN A 11 -11.03 6.67 -17.09
N ASP A 12 -11.96 5.98 -17.75
CA ASP A 12 -11.62 5.08 -18.83
C ASP A 12 -11.01 5.89 -20.01
N PRO A 13 -9.95 5.44 -20.70
CA PRO A 13 -9.12 4.28 -20.43
C PRO A 13 -7.95 4.62 -19.53
N PHE A 14 -7.97 4.13 -18.28
CA PHE A 14 -6.83 4.32 -17.39
C PHE A 14 -5.74 3.28 -17.67
N SER A 15 -4.76 3.69 -18.46
CA SER A 15 -3.47 3.02 -18.64
C SER A 15 -2.50 3.21 -17.45
N MET A 16 -2.95 3.71 -16.29
CA MET A 16 -2.09 4.03 -15.14
C MET A 16 -1.97 2.89 -14.12
N SER A 17 -2.76 1.82 -14.23
CA SER A 17 -2.46 0.60 -13.48
C SER A 17 -1.17 0.00 -14.06
N PRO A 18 -0.19 -0.40 -13.23
CA PRO A 18 1.02 -1.05 -13.71
C PRO A 18 0.65 -2.22 -14.64
N PRO A 19 1.39 -2.45 -15.74
CA PRO A 19 1.11 -3.57 -16.65
C PRO A 19 0.91 -4.91 -15.94
N ALA A 20 1.64 -5.13 -14.82
CA ALA A 20 1.50 -6.31 -13.97
C ALA A 20 0.08 -6.50 -13.39
N PHE A 21 -0.63 -5.41 -13.08
CA PHE A 21 -2.00 -5.48 -12.54
C PHE A 21 -2.99 -5.83 -13.65
N ALA A 22 -2.85 -5.24 -14.84
CA ALA A 22 -3.67 -5.60 -16.00
C ALA A 22 -3.49 -7.08 -16.38
N GLU A 23 -2.24 -7.56 -16.38
CA GLU A 23 -1.92 -8.97 -16.60
C GLU A 23 -2.52 -9.87 -15.51
N ALA A 24 -2.40 -9.50 -14.24
CA ALA A 24 -2.99 -10.26 -13.13
C ALA A 24 -4.53 -10.29 -13.20
N THR A 25 -5.17 -9.22 -13.67
CA THR A 25 -6.61 -9.19 -13.94
C THR A 25 -6.98 -10.13 -15.09
N ALA A 26 -6.25 -10.08 -16.21
CA ALA A 26 -6.47 -10.99 -17.34
C ALA A 26 -6.29 -12.48 -16.95
N GLN A 27 -5.41 -12.76 -15.99
CA GLN A 27 -5.19 -14.09 -15.42
C GLN A 27 -6.21 -14.49 -14.33
N GLY A 28 -7.15 -13.61 -13.95
CA GLY A 28 -8.12 -13.86 -12.88
C GLY A 28 -7.52 -13.86 -11.46
N LYS A 29 -6.26 -13.42 -11.30
CA LYS A 29 -5.60 -13.29 -9.99
C LYS A 29 -6.03 -12.02 -9.25
N LEU A 30 -6.40 -10.98 -9.98
CA LEU A 30 -6.75 -9.67 -9.44
C LEU A 30 -8.13 -9.23 -9.94
N ILE A 31 -9.04 -8.99 -9.00
CA ILE A 31 -10.38 -8.49 -9.23
C ILE A 31 -10.33 -6.98 -9.01
N THR A 32 -10.40 -6.21 -10.09
CA THR A 32 -10.47 -4.74 -10.03
C THR A 32 -11.92 -4.32 -9.95
N VAL A 33 -12.28 -3.56 -8.91
CA VAL A 33 -13.65 -3.09 -8.68
C VAL A 33 -13.63 -1.58 -8.53
N ARG A 34 -14.55 -0.90 -9.23
CA ARG A 34 -14.79 0.53 -9.04
C ARG A 34 -15.31 0.75 -7.62
N GLU A 35 -14.83 1.78 -6.94
CA GLU A 35 -15.27 2.06 -5.56
C GLU A 35 -16.80 2.20 -5.42
N MET A 36 -17.48 2.75 -6.43
CA MET A 36 -18.94 2.85 -6.46
C MET A 36 -19.67 1.51 -6.61
N GLU A 37 -19.00 0.49 -7.13
CA GLU A 37 -19.51 -0.88 -7.34
C GLU A 37 -19.08 -1.83 -6.22
N LEU A 38 -18.30 -1.34 -5.26
CA LEU A 38 -17.79 -2.14 -4.15
C LEU A 38 -18.95 -2.66 -3.28
N THR A 39 -18.82 -3.88 -2.80
CA THR A 39 -19.79 -4.54 -1.93
C THR A 39 -19.04 -5.39 -0.92
N GLU A 40 -19.70 -5.74 0.20
CA GLU A 40 -19.11 -6.61 1.22
C GLU A 40 -18.70 -7.98 0.66
N ALA A 41 -19.44 -8.50 -0.32
CA ALA A 41 -19.15 -9.78 -0.97
C ALA A 41 -17.77 -9.81 -1.64
N HIS A 42 -17.27 -8.66 -2.13
CA HIS A 42 -15.94 -8.56 -2.71
C HIS A 42 -14.84 -8.87 -1.70
N PHE A 43 -15.01 -8.48 -0.42
CA PHE A 43 -14.06 -8.79 0.65
C PHE A 43 -14.13 -10.25 1.11
N ALA A 44 -15.31 -10.87 1.02
CA ALA A 44 -15.51 -12.26 1.41
C ALA A 44 -14.80 -13.24 0.45
N ALA A 45 -14.64 -12.85 -0.82
CA ALA A 45 -14.15 -13.71 -1.90
C ALA A 45 -12.62 -13.66 -2.12
N VAL A 46 -11.87 -12.84 -1.38
CA VAL A 46 -10.45 -12.54 -1.65
C VAL A 46 -9.56 -12.81 -0.44
N SER A 47 -8.27 -13.02 -0.69
CA SER A 47 -7.21 -13.16 0.33
C SER A 47 -6.24 -11.98 0.35
N GLY A 48 -6.26 -11.15 -0.69
CA GLY A 48 -5.47 -9.92 -0.79
C GLY A 48 -6.35 -8.69 -1.02
N LEU A 49 -5.93 -7.55 -0.49
CA LEU A 49 -6.57 -6.25 -0.70
C LEU A 49 -5.52 -5.19 -1.07
N ILE A 50 -5.84 -4.37 -2.07
CA ILE A 50 -5.08 -3.18 -2.43
C ILE A 50 -6.02 -1.98 -2.39
N THR A 51 -5.63 -0.97 -1.61
CA THR A 51 -6.21 0.38 -1.68
C THR A 51 -5.17 1.37 -2.17
N THR A 52 -5.62 2.28 -3.02
CA THR A 52 -4.79 3.32 -3.65
C THR A 52 -4.79 4.59 -2.80
N THR A 53 -3.86 5.50 -3.08
CA THR A 53 -3.72 6.79 -2.41
C THR A 53 -4.98 7.67 -2.49
N HIS A 54 -5.89 7.33 -3.40
CA HIS A 54 -7.09 8.10 -3.73
C HIS A 54 -8.38 7.46 -3.23
N LEU A 55 -8.29 6.44 -2.37
CA LEU A 55 -9.45 5.86 -1.70
C LEU A 55 -10.30 6.94 -1.03
N ASP A 56 -11.61 6.98 -1.33
CA ASP A 56 -12.55 7.76 -0.52
C ASP A 56 -12.72 7.08 0.83
N GLN A 57 -11.92 7.52 1.80
CA GLN A 57 -11.95 6.95 3.13
C GLN A 57 -13.24 7.26 3.89
N VAL A 58 -14.01 8.29 3.52
CA VAL A 58 -15.32 8.56 4.15
C VAL A 58 -16.33 7.52 3.67
N GLY A 59 -16.43 7.31 2.36
CA GLY A 59 -17.25 6.25 1.78
C GLY A 59 -16.80 4.86 2.23
N PHE A 60 -15.49 4.62 2.32
CA PHE A 60 -14.92 3.32 2.68
C PHE A 60 -15.19 2.90 4.12
N LEU A 61 -15.43 3.83 5.05
CA LEU A 61 -15.76 3.51 6.45
C LEU A 61 -16.95 2.55 6.59
N ARG A 62 -17.91 2.58 5.65
CA ARG A 62 -19.05 1.64 5.66
C ARG A 62 -18.60 0.17 5.50
N TYR A 63 -17.43 -0.07 4.92
CA TYR A 63 -16.84 -1.41 4.77
C TYR A 63 -15.82 -1.75 5.86
N ALA A 64 -15.67 -0.92 6.90
CA ALA A 64 -14.75 -1.23 8.00
C ALA A 64 -15.00 -2.62 8.63
N PRO A 65 -16.25 -3.06 8.88
CA PRO A 65 -16.49 -4.43 9.36
C PRO A 65 -16.05 -5.51 8.36
N ALA A 66 -16.27 -5.29 7.06
CA ALA A 66 -15.87 -6.23 6.01
C ALA A 66 -14.34 -6.33 5.88
N ALA A 67 -13.64 -5.19 5.96
CA ALA A 67 -12.18 -5.13 5.97
C ALA A 67 -11.57 -5.79 7.21
N ALA A 68 -12.16 -5.57 8.39
CA ALA A 68 -11.76 -6.23 9.63
C ALA A 68 -11.95 -7.75 9.51
N SER A 69 -13.12 -8.22 9.08
CA SER A 69 -13.38 -9.65 8.89
C SER A 69 -12.46 -10.27 7.83
N PHE A 70 -12.13 -9.55 6.76
CA PHE A 70 -11.15 -9.98 5.77
C PHE A 70 -9.78 -10.24 6.40
N LEU A 71 -9.29 -9.33 7.24
CA LEU A 71 -8.01 -9.50 7.93
C LEU A 71 -8.08 -10.61 8.99
N ASP A 72 -9.16 -10.69 9.79
CA ASP A 72 -9.34 -11.71 10.84
C ASP A 72 -9.29 -13.14 10.28
N ARG A 73 -9.62 -13.33 8.99
CA ARG A 73 -9.48 -14.62 8.28
C ARG A 73 -8.09 -14.85 7.67
N GLY A 74 -7.11 -14.02 7.99
CA GLY A 74 -5.73 -14.13 7.51
C GLY A 74 -5.42 -13.34 6.24
N GLY A 75 -6.30 -12.41 5.82
CA GLY A 75 -6.09 -11.58 4.65
C GLY A 75 -4.86 -10.68 4.75
N ARG A 76 -4.28 -10.33 3.59
CA ARG A 76 -3.18 -9.36 3.49
C ARG A 76 -3.65 -8.08 2.80
N TRP A 77 -3.33 -6.93 3.36
CA TRP A 77 -3.72 -5.62 2.83
C TRP A 77 -2.50 -4.76 2.54
N VAL A 78 -2.40 -4.23 1.32
CA VAL A 78 -1.56 -3.07 1.03
C VAL A 78 -2.42 -1.81 1.01
N PHE A 79 -2.15 -0.90 1.95
CA PHE A 79 -2.76 0.42 2.01
C PHE A 79 -1.76 1.47 1.53
N ASN A 80 -2.09 2.20 0.45
CA ASN A 80 -1.34 3.37 0.02
C ASN A 80 -2.08 4.65 0.37
N GLY A 81 -1.32 5.68 0.76
CA GLY A 81 -1.82 7.02 1.00
C GLY A 81 -1.83 7.43 2.45
N HIS A 82 -2.44 8.59 2.68
CA HIS A 82 -2.55 9.19 4.00
C HIS A 82 -3.80 8.67 4.70
N MET A 83 -3.65 8.02 5.85
CA MET A 83 -4.79 7.58 6.63
C MET A 83 -5.48 8.77 7.29
N LEU A 84 -6.67 9.14 6.82
CA LEU A 84 -7.45 10.28 7.33
C LEU A 84 -8.65 9.81 8.15
N ARG A 85 -9.11 8.58 7.91
CA ARG A 85 -10.15 7.91 8.68
C ARG A 85 -9.61 6.56 9.12
N PRO A 86 -9.35 6.36 10.43
CA PRO A 86 -8.98 5.05 10.96
C PRO A 86 -10.06 4.01 10.64
N ILE A 87 -9.77 3.12 9.69
CA ILE A 87 -10.71 2.05 9.28
C ILE A 87 -10.77 0.94 10.33
N LEU A 88 -9.68 0.76 11.08
CA LEU A 88 -9.58 -0.13 12.24
C LEU A 88 -9.27 0.71 13.48
N PRO A 89 -9.71 0.28 14.68
CA PRO A 89 -9.54 1.06 15.91
C PRO A 89 -8.08 1.25 16.33
N GLU A 90 -7.17 0.37 15.92
CA GLU A 90 -5.75 0.45 16.23
C GLU A 90 -4.97 1.44 15.35
N LEU A 91 -5.61 1.94 14.29
CA LEU A 91 -4.97 2.80 13.31
C LEU A 91 -5.10 4.28 13.70
N GLY A 92 -4.10 5.07 13.31
CA GLY A 92 -4.06 6.50 13.57
C GLY A 92 -4.16 7.36 12.31
N THR A 93 -4.42 8.64 12.51
CA THR A 93 -4.41 9.64 11.43
C THR A 93 -2.99 9.99 11.00
N TYR A 94 -2.76 10.08 9.69
CA TYR A 94 -1.51 10.50 9.06
C TYR A 94 -0.92 11.77 9.70
N VAL A 95 0.39 11.74 9.90
CA VAL A 95 1.18 12.83 10.47
C VAL A 95 2.17 13.34 9.41
N PRO A 96 1.97 14.57 8.90
CA PRO A 96 2.92 15.17 7.96
C PRO A 96 4.23 15.53 8.67
N THR A 97 5.34 15.42 7.95
CA THR A 97 6.62 15.97 8.43
C THR A 97 6.52 17.49 8.47
N PRO A 98 6.80 18.15 9.60
CA PRO A 98 6.72 19.61 9.70
C PRO A 98 7.86 20.26 8.90
N GLN A 99 7.53 21.17 7.99
CA GLN A 99 8.50 21.94 7.20
C GLN A 99 9.58 21.09 6.51
N PRO A 100 9.18 20.11 5.66
CA PRO A 100 10.12 19.12 5.14
C PRO A 100 11.12 19.74 4.17
N LYS A 101 12.36 19.28 4.24
CA LYS A 101 13.46 19.61 3.34
C LYS A 101 13.86 18.38 2.53
N ARG A 102 14.70 18.58 1.52
CA ARG A 102 15.14 17.50 0.61
C ARG A 102 15.72 16.27 1.34
N ALA A 103 16.49 16.50 2.41
CA ALA A 103 17.10 15.44 3.21
C ALA A 103 16.06 14.61 3.99
N ASP A 104 14.90 15.19 4.28
CA ASP A 104 13.81 14.51 5.00
C ASP A 104 13.06 13.52 4.11
N PHE A 105 13.37 13.45 2.81
CA PHE A 105 12.78 12.48 1.87
C PHE A 105 13.70 11.30 1.55
N VAL A 106 14.92 11.27 2.11
CA VAL A 106 15.86 10.17 1.92
C VAL A 106 15.29 8.93 2.59
N GLN A 107 15.14 7.86 1.83
CA GLN A 107 14.56 6.60 2.31
C GLN A 107 15.65 5.69 2.85
N VAL A 108 15.39 5.03 3.98
CA VAL A 108 16.30 4.08 4.61
C VAL A 108 15.54 2.81 4.96
N ARG A 109 16.02 1.66 4.49
CA ARG A 109 15.54 0.33 4.89
C ARG A 109 15.85 0.07 6.36
N GLN A 110 14.84 -0.21 7.17
CA GLN A 110 14.98 -0.64 8.56
C GLN A 110 14.64 -2.13 8.75
N PHE A 111 13.78 -2.68 7.90
CA PHE A 111 13.38 -4.08 7.98
C PHE A 111 13.21 -4.70 6.59
N ASP A 112 13.78 -5.88 6.41
CA ASP A 112 13.68 -6.63 5.16
C ASP A 112 12.27 -7.15 4.96
N HIS A 113 11.66 -6.74 3.85
CA HIS A 113 10.33 -7.19 3.47
C HIS A 113 10.38 -7.66 2.02
N PRO A 114 9.82 -8.85 1.68
CA PRO A 114 10.01 -9.50 0.39
C PRO A 114 9.56 -8.64 -0.80
N VAL A 115 8.57 -7.77 -0.61
CA VAL A 115 8.13 -6.80 -1.64
C VAL A 115 9.28 -5.92 -2.14
N PHE A 116 10.22 -5.58 -1.28
CA PHE A 116 11.29 -4.66 -1.59
C PHE A 116 12.69 -5.32 -1.66
N ALA A 117 12.79 -6.64 -1.56
CA ALA A 117 14.06 -7.35 -1.46
C ALA A 117 15.01 -7.02 -2.63
N GLY A 118 16.24 -6.58 -2.33
CA GLY A 118 17.23 -6.22 -3.35
C GLY A 118 16.93 -4.94 -4.14
N ILE A 119 15.94 -4.15 -3.75
CA ILE A 119 15.68 -2.83 -4.33
C ILE A 119 16.38 -1.78 -3.47
N ASP A 120 17.29 -1.02 -4.07
CA ASP A 120 17.88 0.15 -3.44
C ASP A 120 16.84 1.28 -3.38
N GLN A 121 16.58 1.81 -2.18
CA GLN A 121 15.55 2.83 -1.99
C GLN A 121 15.86 4.14 -2.74
N ARG A 122 17.15 4.41 -3.03
CA ARG A 122 17.55 5.58 -3.84
C ARG A 122 16.91 5.59 -5.23
N MET A 123 16.53 4.42 -5.74
CA MET A 123 15.87 4.28 -7.05
C MET A 123 14.41 4.77 -7.03
N LEU A 124 13.81 4.94 -5.84
CA LEU A 124 12.43 5.39 -5.64
C LEU A 124 12.36 6.83 -5.11
N GLU A 125 13.50 7.51 -4.97
CA GLU A 125 13.63 8.78 -4.28
C GLU A 125 13.03 9.96 -5.05
N THR A 126 13.15 9.93 -6.38
CA THR A 126 12.70 11.01 -7.27
C THR A 126 11.85 10.50 -8.42
N ASN A 127 10.87 11.32 -8.81
CA ASN A 127 10.19 11.21 -10.11
C ASN A 127 10.60 12.43 -10.93
N ARG A 128 11.26 12.20 -12.07
CA ARG A 128 11.77 13.24 -12.98
C ARG A 128 12.60 14.29 -12.24
N GLY A 129 13.45 13.83 -11.32
CA GLY A 129 14.32 14.69 -10.49
C GLY A 129 13.64 15.37 -9.29
N VAL A 130 12.33 15.19 -9.08
CA VAL A 130 11.59 15.79 -7.95
C VAL A 130 11.39 14.76 -6.85
N ALA A 131 11.81 15.09 -5.62
CA ALA A 131 11.69 14.22 -4.46
C ALA A 131 10.36 14.35 -3.68
N GLY A 132 10.09 13.38 -2.82
CA GLY A 132 8.93 13.38 -1.92
C GLY A 132 7.64 12.85 -2.54
N PHE A 133 7.72 12.11 -3.66
CA PHE A 133 6.59 11.33 -4.21
C PHE A 133 6.35 10.05 -3.41
N TYR A 134 7.41 9.46 -2.87
CA TYR A 134 7.33 8.25 -2.03
C TYR A 134 6.65 8.51 -0.68
N GLY A 135 6.81 9.70 -0.10
CA GLY A 135 6.17 10.01 1.18
C GLY A 135 6.67 11.32 1.74
N ARG A 136 5.84 11.94 2.60
CA ARG A 136 6.12 13.24 3.22
C ARG A 136 5.78 13.26 4.72
N GLY A 137 5.72 12.09 5.34
CA GLY A 137 5.23 11.87 6.69
C GLY A 137 4.98 10.39 6.90
N HIS A 138 4.11 10.05 7.86
CA HIS A 138 3.78 8.66 8.15
C HIS A 138 2.34 8.47 8.60
N ASN A 139 1.82 7.25 8.38
CA ASN A 139 0.68 6.75 9.13
C ASN A 139 1.20 6.25 10.49
N PRO A 140 0.59 6.59 11.64
CA PRO A 140 1.01 6.09 12.94
C PRO A 140 1.03 4.55 12.98
N MET A 141 2.11 3.99 13.52
CA MET A 141 2.25 2.55 13.70
C MET A 141 1.42 2.07 14.90
N PRO A 142 0.57 1.05 14.73
CA PRO A 142 -0.03 0.33 15.85
C PRO A 142 1.04 -0.36 16.71
N SER A 143 0.65 -0.75 17.94
CA SER A 143 1.51 -1.57 18.80
C SER A 143 1.86 -2.90 18.12
N GLY A 144 3.15 -3.25 18.13
CA GLY A 144 3.66 -4.47 17.50
C GLY A 144 3.89 -4.38 15.99
N ALA A 145 3.63 -3.23 15.34
CA ALA A 145 4.03 -3.01 13.96
C ALA A 145 5.55 -2.79 13.84
N VAL A 146 6.09 -3.07 12.65
CA VAL A 146 7.52 -2.96 12.34
C VAL A 146 7.72 -1.99 11.18
N ALA A 147 8.55 -0.98 11.38
CA ALA A 147 8.93 -0.04 10.33
C ALA A 147 9.78 -0.76 9.25
N ILE A 148 9.37 -0.65 8.00
CA ILE A 148 10.05 -1.24 6.84
C ILE A 148 11.02 -0.23 6.24
N ASN A 149 10.53 0.94 5.86
CA ASN A 149 11.33 2.05 5.38
C ASN A 149 11.02 3.29 6.20
N THR A 150 12.05 4.08 6.45
CA THR A 150 11.96 5.36 7.14
C THR A 150 12.42 6.51 6.26
N LEU A 151 11.96 7.71 6.56
CA LEU A 151 12.33 8.95 5.89
C LEU A 151 13.23 9.82 6.76
N GLY A 152 14.33 10.27 6.15
CA GLY A 152 15.23 11.27 6.68
C GLY A 152 15.97 10.87 7.97
N PRO A 153 16.77 11.80 8.52
CA PRO A 153 17.51 11.59 9.76
C PRO A 153 16.61 11.33 10.99
N ALA A 154 15.37 11.81 10.94
CA ALA A 154 14.38 11.59 12.00
C ALA A 154 13.76 10.18 11.99
N ALA A 155 14.12 9.34 11.01
CA ALA A 155 13.65 7.96 10.86
C ALA A 155 12.12 7.83 10.89
N VAL A 156 11.41 8.72 10.20
CA VAL A 156 9.93 8.74 10.14
C VAL A 156 9.42 7.49 9.38
N PRO A 157 8.58 6.62 9.98
CA PRO A 157 8.23 5.32 9.38
C PRO A 157 7.18 5.43 8.26
N VAL A 158 7.62 5.77 7.05
CA VAL A 158 6.72 5.90 5.87
C VAL A 158 6.09 4.56 5.48
N ASP A 159 6.83 3.46 5.65
CA ASP A 159 6.34 2.11 5.44
C ASP A 159 6.42 1.32 6.72
N TRP A 160 5.36 0.59 7.02
CA TRP A 160 5.38 -0.38 8.10
C TRP A 160 4.50 -1.56 7.78
N ILE A 161 4.80 -2.68 8.43
CA ILE A 161 3.95 -3.86 8.40
C ILE A 161 3.48 -4.22 9.79
N TRP A 162 2.22 -4.59 9.88
CA TRP A 162 1.60 -5.02 11.13
C TRP A 162 0.92 -6.37 10.93
N ALA A 163 1.45 -7.39 11.60
CA ALA A 163 0.75 -8.66 11.77
C ALA A 163 -0.23 -8.49 12.92
N ARG A 164 -1.53 -8.56 12.62
CA ARG A 164 -2.58 -8.29 13.62
C ARG A 164 -2.69 -9.46 14.59
N PRO A 165 -2.93 -9.20 15.89
CA PRO A 165 -3.17 -10.28 16.86
C PRO A 165 -4.33 -11.20 16.49
N ALA A 166 -5.39 -10.64 15.88
CA ALA A 166 -6.57 -11.38 15.44
C ALA A 166 -6.38 -12.11 14.08
N GLY A 167 -5.23 -11.93 13.42
CA GLY A 167 -4.94 -12.51 12.11
C GLY A 167 -4.85 -11.47 10.99
N GLY A 168 -4.13 -11.86 9.95
CA GLY A 168 -3.87 -11.04 8.76
C GLY A 168 -2.70 -10.06 8.93
N GLU A 169 -2.32 -9.43 7.82
CA GLU A 169 -1.22 -8.47 7.78
C GLU A 169 -1.63 -7.21 7.01
N LEU A 170 -1.21 -6.05 7.52
CA LEU A 170 -1.35 -4.77 6.85
C LEU A 170 0.04 -4.19 6.56
N LEU A 171 0.36 -3.99 5.29
CA LEU A 171 1.45 -3.14 4.84
C LEU A 171 0.87 -1.76 4.56
N SER A 172 1.26 -0.78 5.38
CA SER A 172 0.89 0.62 5.20
C SER A 172 2.03 1.38 4.55
N HIS A 173 1.70 2.13 3.51
CA HIS A 173 2.59 3.04 2.80
C HIS A 173 1.99 4.46 2.83
N ALA A 174 2.68 5.41 3.46
CA ALA A 174 2.20 6.77 3.68
C ALA A 174 2.52 7.75 2.53
N GLY A 175 2.22 7.37 1.30
CA GLY A 175 2.51 8.14 0.09
C GLY A 175 1.73 7.71 -1.15
N ASN A 176 2.23 8.08 -2.34
CA ASN A 176 1.73 7.54 -3.61
C ASN A 176 2.10 6.07 -3.72
N GLU A 177 1.40 5.27 -4.51
CA GLU A 177 1.77 3.87 -4.70
C GLU A 177 3.27 3.72 -4.97
N PHE A 178 3.98 2.95 -4.14
CA PHE A 178 5.44 2.85 -4.25
C PHE A 178 5.89 2.25 -5.58
N TRP A 179 5.04 1.46 -6.24
CA TRP A 179 5.22 0.97 -7.62
C TRP A 179 4.97 2.04 -8.71
N GLY A 180 4.60 3.26 -8.33
CA GLY A 180 4.56 4.44 -9.20
C GLY A 180 5.75 5.38 -9.01
N CYS A 181 6.55 5.17 -7.97
CA CYS A 181 7.71 5.99 -7.60
C CYS A 181 9.01 5.55 -8.29
N GLY A 182 9.94 6.49 -8.44
CA GLY A 182 11.18 6.29 -9.19
C GLY A 182 11.03 6.62 -10.68
N ASP A 183 12.15 6.60 -11.40
CA ASP A 183 12.20 6.82 -12.85
C ASP A 183 12.39 5.52 -13.65
N ASP A 184 12.78 4.43 -12.99
CA ASP A 184 13.03 3.13 -13.61
C ASP A 184 11.70 2.33 -13.79
N PRO A 185 11.26 2.08 -15.03
CA PRO A 185 10.02 1.33 -15.29
C PRO A 185 10.09 -0.15 -14.90
N ASP A 186 11.28 -0.76 -14.89
CA ASP A 186 11.44 -2.17 -14.55
C ASP A 186 11.30 -2.38 -13.04
N ILE A 187 11.82 -1.46 -12.23
CA ILE A 187 11.59 -1.48 -10.78
C ILE A 187 10.11 -1.33 -10.45
N LYS A 188 9.41 -0.42 -11.13
CA LYS A 188 7.96 -0.22 -10.94
C LYS A 188 7.18 -1.49 -11.24
N ARG A 189 7.49 -2.14 -12.36
CA ARG A 189 6.90 -3.43 -12.75
C ARG A 189 7.21 -4.51 -11.70
N HIS A 190 8.45 -4.57 -11.23
CA HIS A 190 8.90 -5.55 -10.26
C HIS A 190 8.21 -5.39 -8.90
N LEU A 191 8.09 -4.16 -8.40
CA LEU A 191 7.36 -3.84 -7.18
C LEU A 191 5.88 -4.25 -7.28
N ALA A 192 5.22 -3.91 -8.38
CA ALA A 192 3.83 -4.28 -8.61
C ALA A 192 3.65 -5.82 -8.63
N GLY A 193 4.53 -6.55 -9.33
CA GLY A 193 4.51 -8.01 -9.37
C GLY A 193 4.71 -8.64 -7.99
N ARG A 194 5.63 -8.09 -7.17
CA ARG A 194 5.86 -8.59 -5.82
C ARG A 194 4.74 -8.27 -4.85
N VAL A 195 4.04 -7.15 -5.02
CA VAL A 195 2.82 -6.86 -4.26
C VAL A 195 1.77 -7.92 -4.54
N ILE A 196 1.54 -8.25 -5.81
CA ILE A 196 0.63 -9.34 -6.19
C ILE A 196 1.06 -10.65 -5.53
N ALA A 197 2.33 -11.04 -5.68
CA ALA A 197 2.84 -12.31 -5.15
C ALA A 197 2.76 -12.37 -3.61
N TRP A 198 3.05 -11.27 -2.91
CA TRP A 198 2.90 -11.19 -1.45
C TRP A 198 1.44 -11.32 -1.01
N LEU A 199 0.52 -10.62 -1.67
CA LEU A 199 -0.91 -10.69 -1.40
C LEU A 199 -1.52 -12.06 -1.72
N ALA A 200 -0.96 -12.77 -2.70
CA ALA A 200 -1.34 -14.13 -3.06
C ALA A 200 -0.76 -15.20 -2.12
N GLY A 201 0.13 -14.84 -1.19
CA GLY A 201 0.80 -15.81 -0.30
C GLY A 201 2.03 -16.50 -0.91
N GLU A 202 2.44 -16.11 -2.12
CA GLU A 202 3.57 -16.67 -2.86
C GLU A 202 4.92 -16.12 -2.35
N LEU A 203 4.91 -14.89 -1.82
CA LEU A 203 6.03 -14.29 -1.10
C LEU A 203 5.69 -14.16 0.38
N ASN A 204 6.53 -14.72 1.23
CA ASN A 204 6.40 -14.69 2.69
C ASN A 204 7.65 -14.08 3.33
N ARG A 205 7.52 -13.69 4.60
CA ARG A 205 8.65 -13.19 5.40
C ARG A 205 9.68 -14.28 5.64
#